data_AF-A0A6P7I1Q9-F1
#
_entry.id   AF-A0A6P7I1Q9-F1
#
_cell.length_a   1.000
_cell.length_b   1.000
_cell.length_c   1.000
_cell.angle_alpha   90.00
_cell.angle_beta   90.00
_cell.angle_gamma   90.00
#
_symmetry.space_group_name_H-M   'P 1'
#
loop_
_entity.id
_entity.type
_entity.pdbx_description
1 polymer ?
#
loop_
_entity_poly.entity_id
_entity_poly.type
_entity_poly.pdbx_seq_one_letter_code
_entity_poly.pdbx_strand_id
1 'polypeptide(L)'
;MRSLRKTVLLAILASVVLVLALLHSWPTRAYTTVDLWQQPGLLVERHLEERFQEPDHQLSNIPYHVRDSVASLLARNSCVCEGESGGVNLPFTQLLFPRVSAHPLHTAFEASELEEMKRRRAKEYKSFQKRSKTAADVLIIAEANSPLQYPTQGVDVRPLKTIIIPGLAVHNLPRDHYSINITATLGTLNVAAEVDAVRIKGDGEMHMTISSSLLPNLNRQLQFVTYTNTLFNPSTVDTVQFETEGHQAVFSIKIRHGVTPKLYNTGSKGEYNVSALVTIATKTFLRYDKLQDLIDSIRRYYPTVTIVIADDSENPKTISGPYIEHYIMPFGKGWFAGRNLAVSQVTTKYVLWVDDDFIFTANTKLEKLVDVLERTTLDLVGGAVREATGYTATYRQTISIEPGEEDGDCLHMRRGFHHVIQGFPNCVVTDGVINFFLARTDKVQQVGFDPRLARVAHLEFFIDGLGSLHVGSCDDVIVNHASKIKLPWVSQSESDKTYAKFRYPSASSDATHTKNGLLYFKNRFQCLTHN
;
A
#
# COMPACT_ATOMS: atom_id res chain seq x y z
N MET A 1 36.99 57.76 -20.32
CA MET A 1 36.29 57.23 -19.11
C MET A 1 34.75 57.31 -19.15
N ARG A 2 34.10 58.29 -19.80
CA ARG A 2 32.62 58.40 -19.85
C ARG A 2 31.90 57.34 -20.72
N SER A 3 32.53 56.86 -21.80
CA SER A 3 31.92 55.89 -22.72
C SER A 3 31.80 54.49 -22.09
N LEU A 4 32.86 54.00 -21.45
CA LEU A 4 32.91 52.69 -20.81
C LEU A 4 31.86 52.51 -19.70
N ARG A 5 31.55 53.58 -18.95
CA ARG A 5 30.51 53.59 -17.92
C ARG A 5 29.11 53.38 -18.49
N LYS A 6 28.83 53.90 -19.69
CA LYS A 6 27.52 53.73 -20.35
C LYS A 6 27.32 52.30 -20.85
N THR A 7 28.36 51.69 -21.40
CA THR A 7 28.32 50.30 -21.89
C THR A 7 28.12 49.30 -20.76
N VAL A 8 28.77 49.51 -19.62
CA VAL A 8 28.58 48.67 -18.42
C VAL A 8 27.16 48.84 -17.86
N LEU A 9 26.63 50.06 -17.82
CA LEU A 9 25.25 50.29 -17.35
C LEU A 9 24.21 49.62 -18.26
N LEU A 10 24.41 49.67 -19.58
CA LEU A 10 23.56 49.00 -20.57
C LEU A 10 23.62 47.48 -20.44
N ALA A 11 24.79 46.90 -20.17
CA ALA A 11 24.94 45.46 -19.94
C ALA A 11 24.24 45.01 -18.64
N ILE A 12 24.30 45.83 -17.59
CA ILE A 12 23.57 45.56 -16.33
C ILE A 12 22.05 45.66 -16.56
N LEU A 13 21.59 46.69 -17.27
CA LEU A 13 20.16 46.83 -17.61
C LEU A 13 19.66 45.67 -18.47
N ALA A 14 20.43 45.26 -19.49
CA ALA A 14 20.08 44.14 -20.35
C ALA A 14 20.04 42.81 -19.57
N SER A 15 20.99 42.58 -18.65
CA SER A 15 21.00 41.37 -17.80
C SER A 15 19.87 41.36 -16.78
N VAL A 16 19.53 42.50 -16.17
CA VAL A 16 18.36 42.60 -15.27
C VAL A 16 17.06 42.34 -16.02
N VAL A 17 16.90 42.91 -17.23
CA VAL A 17 15.72 42.66 -18.08
C VAL A 17 15.67 41.20 -18.51
N LEU A 18 16.80 40.58 -18.86
CA LEU A 18 16.86 39.15 -19.21
C LEU A 18 16.49 38.26 -18.02
N VAL A 19 16.97 38.57 -16.81
CA VAL A 19 16.64 37.84 -15.58
C VAL A 19 15.17 38.02 -15.22
N LEU A 20 14.61 39.23 -15.33
CA LEU A 20 13.19 39.48 -15.11
C LEU A 20 12.31 38.80 -16.16
N ALA A 21 12.73 38.80 -17.42
CA ALA A 21 12.06 38.07 -18.50
C ALA A 21 12.10 36.56 -18.24
N LEU A 22 13.24 36.01 -17.80
CA LEU A 22 13.39 34.59 -17.41
C LEU A 22 12.54 34.24 -16.19
N LEU A 23 12.45 35.12 -15.20
CA LEU A 23 11.60 34.95 -14.01
C LEU A 23 10.10 35.04 -14.35
N HIS A 24 9.71 35.90 -15.29
CA HIS A 24 8.32 36.01 -15.76
C HIS A 24 7.93 34.94 -16.78
N SER A 25 8.88 34.44 -17.58
CA SER A 25 8.66 33.33 -18.51
C SER A 25 8.82 31.96 -17.85
N TRP A 26 9.33 31.90 -16.61
CA TRP A 26 9.32 30.68 -15.83
C TRP A 26 7.85 30.38 -15.52
N PRO A 27 7.26 29.30 -16.06
CA PRO A 27 5.92 28.94 -15.67
C PRO A 27 5.95 28.72 -14.15
N THR A 28 5.25 29.56 -13.40
CA THR A 28 4.84 29.22 -12.03
C THR A 28 3.92 28.03 -12.19
N ARG A 29 4.51 26.83 -12.24
CA ARG A 29 3.75 25.58 -12.28
C ARG A 29 2.97 25.57 -10.98
N ALA A 30 1.70 25.97 -11.05
CA ALA A 30 0.80 25.89 -9.91
C ALA A 30 0.68 24.39 -9.59
N TYR A 31 1.44 23.94 -8.61
CA TYR A 31 1.37 22.56 -8.18
C TYR A 31 0.01 22.34 -7.54
N THR A 32 -0.78 21.46 -8.13
CA THR A 32 -2.06 21.08 -7.55
C THR A 32 -1.81 20.37 -6.22
N THR A 33 -2.62 20.71 -5.23
CA THR A 33 -2.60 20.06 -3.91
C THR A 33 -3.52 18.85 -3.95
N VAL A 34 -3.10 17.73 -3.37
CA VAL A 34 -3.89 16.49 -3.30
C VAL A 34 -4.17 16.11 -1.86
N ASP A 35 -5.42 15.73 -1.60
CA ASP A 35 -5.84 15.15 -0.33
C ASP A 35 -5.57 13.64 -0.32
N LEU A 36 -4.51 13.23 0.38
CA LEU A 36 -4.19 11.82 0.61
C LEU A 36 -4.75 11.28 1.92
N TRP A 37 -5.56 12.06 2.64
CA TRP A 37 -6.14 11.66 3.91
C TRP A 37 -7.28 10.65 3.73
N GLN A 38 -7.65 10.34 2.48
CA GLN A 38 -8.74 9.47 2.02
C GLN A 38 -9.57 8.97 3.21
N GLN A 39 -10.60 9.73 3.58
CA GLN A 39 -11.79 9.13 4.13
C GLN A 39 -12.55 8.57 2.92
N PRO A 40 -12.57 7.25 2.65
CA PRO A 40 -13.62 6.71 1.83
C PRO A 40 -14.92 6.96 2.60
N GLY A 41 -15.58 8.08 2.27
CA GLY A 41 -16.96 8.42 2.53
C GLY A 41 -17.50 8.25 3.95
N LEU A 42 -17.21 9.17 4.87
CA LEU A 42 -18.18 9.44 5.94
C LEU A 42 -19.53 9.95 5.36
N LEU A 43 -19.49 10.48 4.13
CA LEU A 43 -20.65 10.93 3.35
C LEU A 43 -21.32 9.81 2.56
N VAL A 44 -20.55 8.86 2.00
CA VAL A 44 -21.08 7.74 1.22
C VAL A 44 -21.49 6.56 2.11
N GLU A 45 -20.76 6.28 3.19
CA GLU A 45 -21.12 5.25 4.17
C GLU A 45 -22.33 5.72 5.02
N ARG A 46 -22.48 7.04 5.30
CA ARG A 46 -23.75 7.59 5.82
C ARG A 46 -24.89 7.47 4.81
N HIS A 47 -24.70 7.86 3.56
CA HIS A 47 -25.77 7.77 2.56
C HIS A 47 -26.10 6.32 2.17
N LEU A 48 -25.15 5.38 2.27
CA LEU A 48 -25.41 3.95 2.08
C LEU A 48 -26.06 3.34 3.32
N GLU A 49 -25.62 3.62 4.55
CA GLU A 49 -26.31 3.16 5.77
C GLU A 49 -27.72 3.76 5.88
N GLU A 50 -27.92 5.03 5.51
CA GLU A 50 -29.24 5.67 5.39
C GLU A 50 -30.09 5.02 4.28
N ARG A 51 -29.51 4.64 3.13
CA ARG A 51 -30.22 3.94 2.03
C ARG A 51 -30.45 2.44 2.28
N PHE A 52 -29.62 1.80 3.12
CA PHE A 52 -29.80 0.42 3.56
C PHE A 52 -30.79 0.31 4.71
N GLN A 53 -31.08 1.41 5.43
CA GLN A 53 -32.00 1.46 6.55
C GLN A 53 -33.42 1.89 6.22
N GLU A 54 -33.70 2.44 5.04
CA GLU A 54 -35.08 2.55 4.56
C GLU A 54 -35.41 1.34 3.68
N PRO A 55 -35.90 0.21 4.25
CA PRO A 55 -36.66 -0.70 3.42
C PRO A 55 -37.75 0.14 2.78
N ASP A 56 -37.89 0.07 1.46
CA ASP A 56 -39.06 0.60 0.79
C ASP A 56 -40.27 0.12 1.59
N HIS A 57 -40.94 1.03 2.31
CA HIS A 57 -41.97 0.68 3.29
C HIS A 57 -43.13 -0.09 2.62
N GLN A 58 -43.21 -0.02 1.29
CA GLN A 58 -44.13 -0.79 0.46
C GLN A 58 -43.77 -2.28 0.40
N LEU A 59 -42.48 -2.63 0.44
CA LEU A 59 -41.98 -4.01 0.38
C LEU A 59 -41.94 -4.70 1.75
N SER A 60 -41.84 -3.95 2.85
CA SER A 60 -41.72 -4.52 4.20
C SER A 60 -42.96 -5.32 4.64
N ASN A 61 -44.12 -5.04 4.04
CA ASN A 61 -45.39 -5.69 4.37
C ASN A 61 -45.65 -6.98 3.58
N ILE A 62 -44.76 -7.35 2.65
CA ILE A 62 -44.91 -8.55 1.82
C ILE A 62 -44.34 -9.76 2.58
N PRO A 63 -45.15 -10.80 2.87
CA PRO A 63 -44.72 -11.97 3.61
C PRO A 63 -43.68 -12.78 2.81
N TYR A 64 -42.80 -13.45 3.54
CA TYR A 64 -41.78 -14.32 2.98
C TYR A 64 -41.45 -15.46 3.95
N HIS A 65 -40.96 -16.56 3.41
CA HIS A 65 -40.55 -17.74 4.17
C HIS A 65 -39.03 -17.91 4.07
N VAL A 66 -38.34 -17.82 5.19
CA VAL A 66 -36.88 -17.99 5.24
C VAL A 66 -36.52 -19.43 4.90
N ARG A 67 -35.49 -19.58 4.06
CA ARG A 67 -34.96 -20.89 3.69
C ARG A 67 -33.67 -21.16 4.46
N ASP A 68 -33.81 -21.84 5.59
CA ASP A 68 -32.72 -22.06 6.54
C ASP A 68 -31.47 -22.72 5.91
N SER A 69 -31.65 -23.59 4.91
CA SER A 69 -30.55 -24.26 4.20
C SER A 69 -29.63 -23.29 3.45
N VAL A 70 -30.14 -22.14 2.99
CA VAL A 70 -29.36 -21.10 2.30
C VAL A 70 -29.02 -19.96 3.25
N ALA A 71 -29.98 -19.52 4.06
CA ALA A 71 -29.77 -18.43 5.02
C ALA A 71 -28.65 -18.74 6.03
N SER A 72 -28.47 -20.02 6.39
CA SER A 72 -27.37 -20.45 7.26
C SER A 72 -25.97 -20.35 6.63
N LEU A 73 -25.87 -20.26 5.29
CA LEU A 73 -24.61 -20.09 4.56
C LEU A 73 -24.13 -18.63 4.53
N LEU A 74 -25.04 -17.68 4.76
CA LEU A 74 -24.72 -16.25 4.80
C LEU A 74 -23.86 -15.93 6.02
N ALA A 75 -22.98 -14.94 5.86
CA ALA A 75 -22.14 -14.48 6.95
C ALA A 75 -23.02 -13.94 8.09
N ARG A 76 -22.88 -14.52 9.28
CA ARG A 76 -23.46 -13.97 10.51
C ARG A 76 -22.60 -12.80 10.99
N ASN A 77 -23.21 -11.75 11.53
CA ASN A 77 -22.51 -10.58 12.11
C ASN A 77 -21.63 -10.92 13.34
N SER A 78 -21.52 -12.19 13.71
CA SER A 78 -20.69 -12.71 14.77
C SER A 78 -19.95 -13.97 14.30
N CYS A 79 -18.64 -14.02 14.53
CA CYS A 79 -17.89 -15.26 14.41
C CYS A 79 -17.88 -15.99 15.76
N VAL A 80 -18.00 -17.32 15.73
CA VAL A 80 -17.88 -18.17 16.92
C VAL A 80 -16.73 -19.15 16.67
N CYS A 81 -15.91 -19.37 17.69
CA CYS A 81 -14.83 -20.35 17.64
C CYS A 81 -15.33 -21.63 18.30
N GLU A 82 -15.89 -22.54 17.49
CA GLU A 82 -16.47 -23.81 17.95
C GLU A 82 -15.51 -24.96 17.62
N GLY A 83 -15.26 -25.82 18.60
CA GLY A 83 -14.50 -27.05 18.44
C GLY A 83 -15.42 -28.25 18.63
N GLU A 84 -15.05 -29.41 18.08
CA GLU A 84 -15.82 -30.63 18.25
C GLU A 84 -15.79 -31.08 19.73
N SER A 85 -16.97 -31.23 20.33
CA SER A 85 -17.12 -31.70 21.71
C SER A 85 -16.93 -33.21 21.81
N GLY A 86 -15.83 -33.64 22.44
CA GLY A 86 -15.66 -34.91 23.16
C GLY A 86 -16.14 -36.21 22.50
N GLY A 87 -15.43 -36.71 21.48
CA GLY A 87 -15.55 -38.11 21.04
C GLY A 87 -14.71 -39.08 21.87
N VAL A 88 -15.09 -40.37 21.93
CA VAL A 88 -14.34 -41.45 22.59
C VAL A 88 -12.88 -41.46 22.10
N ASN A 89 -11.91 -41.40 23.02
CA ASN A 89 -10.49 -41.48 22.69
C ASN A 89 -10.11 -42.93 22.36
N LEU A 90 -10.23 -43.31 21.09
CA LEU A 90 -9.73 -44.59 20.57
C LEU A 90 -8.32 -44.38 19.97
N PRO A 91 -7.41 -45.37 20.03
CA PRO A 91 -6.15 -45.31 19.30
C PRO A 91 -6.40 -44.99 17.82
N PHE A 92 -5.58 -44.13 17.21
CA PHE A 92 -5.67 -43.72 15.79
C PHE A 92 -6.91 -42.92 15.36
N THR A 93 -7.84 -42.55 16.26
CA THR A 93 -9.00 -41.72 15.87
C THR A 93 -8.60 -40.37 15.28
N GLN A 94 -7.54 -39.73 15.77
CA GLN A 94 -7.04 -38.48 15.20
C GLN A 94 -6.46 -38.63 13.78
N LEU A 95 -6.00 -39.84 13.42
CA LEU A 95 -5.40 -40.13 12.11
C LEU A 95 -6.47 -40.39 11.04
N LEU A 96 -7.60 -40.99 11.46
CA LEU A 96 -8.74 -41.30 10.60
C LEU A 96 -9.81 -40.18 10.60
N PHE A 97 -9.92 -39.44 11.70
CA PHE A 97 -10.90 -38.37 11.93
C PHE A 97 -10.21 -37.18 12.62
N PRO A 98 -9.58 -36.27 11.87
CA PRO A 98 -8.96 -35.08 12.41
C PRO A 98 -10.01 -34.22 13.13
N ARG A 99 -9.90 -34.10 14.45
CA ARG A 99 -10.86 -33.30 15.25
C ARG A 99 -10.58 -31.82 15.07
N VAL A 100 -11.65 -31.02 15.03
CA VAL A 100 -11.54 -29.55 14.99
C VAL A 100 -11.33 -29.02 16.41
N SER A 101 -10.15 -28.42 16.66
CA SER A 101 -9.85 -27.74 17.93
C SER A 101 -10.13 -26.24 17.83
N ALA A 102 -10.80 -25.68 18.83
CA ALA A 102 -11.06 -24.25 18.95
C ALA A 102 -10.25 -23.62 20.09
N HIS A 103 -9.58 -22.51 19.81
CA HIS A 103 -8.72 -21.81 20.77
C HIS A 103 -9.07 -20.31 20.76
N PRO A 104 -9.74 -19.79 21.81
CA PRO A 104 -10.08 -18.38 21.87
C PRO A 104 -8.83 -17.52 22.08
N LEU A 105 -8.37 -16.83 21.02
CA LEU A 105 -7.09 -16.09 21.04
C LEU A 105 -7.00 -14.93 22.06
N HIS A 106 -8.13 -14.48 22.62
CA HIS A 106 -8.11 -13.43 23.64
C HIS A 106 -7.57 -13.90 24.99
N THR A 107 -7.53 -15.22 25.24
CA THR A 107 -7.00 -15.80 26.49
C THR A 107 -5.47 -15.70 26.59
N ALA A 108 -4.79 -15.20 25.56
CA ALA A 108 -3.38 -14.86 25.61
C ALA A 108 -3.09 -13.62 26.49
N PHE A 109 -4.12 -12.88 26.92
CA PHE A 109 -3.99 -11.68 27.73
C PHE A 109 -4.73 -11.83 29.06
N GLU A 110 -4.14 -11.26 30.12
CA GLU A 110 -4.80 -11.13 31.41
C GLU A 110 -6.04 -10.24 31.32
N ALA A 111 -7.04 -10.51 32.17
CA ALA A 111 -8.32 -9.79 32.13
C ALA A 111 -8.16 -8.27 32.32
N SER A 112 -7.17 -7.84 33.13
CA SER A 112 -6.86 -6.42 33.37
C SER A 112 -6.32 -5.70 32.14
N GLU A 113 -5.65 -6.40 31.23
CA GLU A 113 -5.01 -5.82 30.04
C GLU A 113 -5.89 -5.93 28.78
N LEU A 114 -6.82 -6.88 28.78
CA LEU A 114 -7.60 -7.25 27.61
C LEU A 114 -8.44 -6.08 27.05
N GLU A 115 -9.07 -5.29 27.92
CA GLU A 115 -9.90 -4.16 27.48
C GLU A 115 -9.07 -3.04 26.83
N GLU A 116 -7.89 -2.76 27.38
CA GLU A 116 -6.98 -1.79 26.75
C GLU A 116 -6.42 -2.34 25.43
N MET A 117 -6.10 -3.64 25.37
CA MET A 117 -5.65 -4.29 24.15
C MET A 117 -6.71 -4.23 23.05
N LYS A 118 -7.99 -4.47 23.37
CA LYS A 118 -9.12 -4.34 22.44
C LYS A 118 -9.23 -2.92 21.89
N ARG A 119 -9.12 -1.89 22.75
CA ARG A 119 -9.16 -0.48 22.34
C ARG A 119 -8.02 -0.13 21.39
N ARG A 120 -6.78 -0.53 21.72
CA ARG A 120 -5.59 -0.31 20.87
C ARG A 120 -5.72 -1.04 19.53
N ARG A 121 -6.11 -2.31 19.56
CA ARG A 121 -6.36 -3.13 18.36
C ARG A 121 -7.41 -2.49 17.46
N ALA A 122 -8.52 -1.99 18.02
CA ALA A 122 -9.57 -1.32 17.25
C ALA A 122 -9.06 -0.01 16.60
N LYS A 123 -8.29 0.80 17.34
CA LYS A 123 -7.67 2.03 16.80
C LYS A 123 -6.72 1.72 15.64
N GLU A 124 -5.82 0.76 15.81
CA GLU A 124 -4.88 0.38 14.75
C GLU A 124 -5.58 -0.27 13.56
N TYR A 125 -6.63 -1.07 13.80
CA TYR A 125 -7.44 -1.65 12.73
C TYR A 125 -8.19 -0.58 11.93
N LYS A 126 -8.75 0.44 12.58
CA LYS A 126 -9.35 1.60 11.90
C LYS A 126 -8.31 2.34 11.04
N SER A 127 -7.09 2.51 11.56
CA SER A 127 -5.96 3.09 10.82
C SER A 127 -5.61 2.27 9.58
N PHE A 128 -5.57 0.94 9.70
CA PHE A 128 -5.39 0.01 8.58
C PHE A 128 -6.50 0.13 7.54
N GLN A 129 -7.77 0.10 7.95
CA GLN A 129 -8.92 0.17 7.05
C GLN A 129 -8.93 1.44 6.19
N LYS A 130 -8.59 2.59 6.78
CA LYS A 130 -8.49 3.88 6.06
C LYS A 130 -7.48 3.84 4.91
N ARG A 131 -6.42 3.05 5.03
CA ARG A 131 -5.36 2.93 4.02
C ARG A 131 -5.60 1.80 3.04
N SER A 132 -6.26 0.72 3.48
CA SER A 132 -6.46 -0.47 2.66
C SER A 132 -7.69 -0.40 1.77
N LYS A 133 -8.72 0.37 2.17
CA LYS A 133 -9.95 0.54 1.38
C LYS A 133 -9.80 1.72 0.41
N THR A 134 -10.20 1.49 -0.82
CA THR A 134 -10.23 2.52 -1.87
C THR A 134 -11.68 2.86 -2.26
N ALA A 135 -11.85 3.95 -3.02
CA ALA A 135 -13.15 4.28 -3.61
C ALA A 135 -13.72 3.15 -4.49
N ALA A 136 -12.85 2.29 -5.06
CA ALA A 136 -13.24 1.14 -5.88
C ALA A 136 -13.81 -0.05 -5.09
N ASP A 137 -13.70 -0.01 -3.75
CA ASP A 137 -14.26 -1.02 -2.84
C ASP A 137 -15.62 -0.59 -2.26
N VAL A 138 -16.06 0.65 -2.53
CA VAL A 138 -17.36 1.15 -2.09
C VAL A 138 -18.46 0.54 -2.96
N LEU A 139 -19.54 0.07 -2.31
CA LEU A 139 -20.72 -0.43 -3.00
C LEU A 139 -21.45 0.72 -3.69
N ILE A 140 -21.65 0.58 -5.00
CA ILE A 140 -22.44 1.53 -5.80
C ILE A 140 -23.56 0.74 -6.47
N ILE A 141 -24.79 1.23 -6.33
CA ILE A 141 -25.97 0.69 -7.00
C ILE A 141 -26.36 1.65 -8.11
N ALA A 142 -26.53 1.14 -9.33
CA ALA A 142 -27.13 1.92 -10.41
C ALA A 142 -28.63 2.05 -10.14
N GLU A 143 -29.09 3.27 -9.89
CA GLU A 143 -30.52 3.58 -9.84
C GLU A 143 -31.15 3.42 -11.23
N ALA A 144 -32.47 3.23 -11.25
CA ALA A 144 -33.23 2.82 -12.42
C ALA A 144 -33.39 3.94 -13.49
N ASN A 145 -32.30 4.22 -14.22
CA ASN A 145 -32.36 4.85 -15.56
C ASN A 145 -32.57 3.81 -16.68
N SER A 146 -32.40 2.54 -16.32
CA SER A 146 -32.86 1.33 -17.01
C SER A 146 -33.90 0.68 -16.08
N PRO A 147 -34.85 -0.14 -16.57
CA PRO A 147 -35.76 -0.85 -15.68
C PRO A 147 -35.06 -1.80 -14.71
N LEU A 148 -33.74 -2.01 -14.85
CA LEU A 148 -32.92 -2.82 -13.96
C LEU A 148 -32.12 -1.95 -12.99
N GLN A 149 -32.27 -2.21 -11.71
CA GLN A 149 -31.40 -1.72 -10.63
C GLN A 149 -30.46 -2.85 -10.21
N TYR A 150 -29.15 -2.56 -10.15
CA TYR A 150 -28.13 -3.58 -9.88
C TYR A 150 -26.85 -2.94 -9.33
N PRO A 151 -26.00 -3.72 -8.64
CA PRO A 151 -24.74 -3.19 -8.14
C PRO A 151 -23.74 -3.03 -9.28
N THR A 152 -23.13 -1.86 -9.42
CA THR A 152 -22.11 -1.59 -10.45
C THR A 152 -20.69 -1.75 -9.92
N GLN A 153 -20.51 -1.65 -8.61
CA GLN A 153 -19.19 -1.72 -7.97
C GLN A 153 -19.33 -2.20 -6.53
N GLY A 154 -18.27 -2.79 -5.98
CA GLY A 154 -18.12 -3.00 -4.53
C GLY A 154 -18.78 -4.27 -4.00
N VAL A 155 -19.21 -5.18 -4.87
CA VAL A 155 -19.65 -6.52 -4.46
C VAL A 155 -18.44 -7.45 -4.38
N ASP A 156 -18.15 -7.96 -3.20
CA ASP A 156 -17.09 -8.91 -2.94
C ASP A 156 -17.56 -10.13 -2.15
N VAL A 157 -16.96 -11.27 -2.45
CA VAL A 157 -17.20 -12.53 -1.74
C VAL A 157 -15.90 -13.29 -1.57
N ARG A 158 -15.75 -13.95 -0.42
CA ARG A 158 -14.62 -14.86 -0.21
C ARG A 158 -14.81 -16.12 -1.04
N PRO A 159 -13.74 -16.76 -1.52
CA PRO A 159 -13.85 -18.04 -2.20
C PRO A 159 -14.67 -19.05 -1.39
N LEU A 160 -15.53 -19.80 -2.06
CA LEU A 160 -16.43 -20.81 -1.47
C LEU A 160 -17.40 -20.27 -0.41
N LYS A 161 -17.75 -18.97 -0.48
CA LYS A 161 -18.73 -18.35 0.40
C LYS A 161 -19.93 -17.81 -0.37
N THR A 162 -21.00 -17.57 0.39
CA THR A 162 -22.28 -17.08 -0.08
C THR A 162 -22.52 -15.66 0.41
N ILE A 163 -23.07 -14.82 -0.47
CA ILE A 163 -23.51 -13.45 -0.16
C ILE A 163 -24.91 -13.22 -0.73
N ILE A 164 -25.64 -12.25 -0.17
CA ILE A 164 -26.79 -11.64 -0.86
C ILE A 164 -26.25 -10.71 -1.95
N ILE A 165 -26.84 -10.73 -3.15
CA ILE A 165 -26.51 -9.75 -4.19
C ILE A 165 -27.24 -8.44 -3.84
N PRO A 166 -26.53 -7.37 -3.46
CA PRO A 166 -27.19 -6.17 -2.97
C PRO A 166 -27.82 -5.37 -4.12
N GLY A 167 -28.99 -4.78 -3.85
CA GLY A 167 -29.58 -3.74 -4.70
C GLY A 167 -30.23 -4.19 -6.00
N LEU A 168 -30.47 -5.50 -6.20
CA LEU A 168 -31.27 -5.98 -7.33
C LEU A 168 -32.72 -5.51 -7.21
N ALA A 169 -33.23 -4.83 -8.24
CA ALA A 169 -34.65 -4.49 -8.36
C ALA A 169 -35.04 -4.25 -9.82
N VAL A 170 -36.34 -4.28 -10.09
CA VAL A 170 -36.94 -3.91 -11.37
C VAL A 170 -37.89 -2.75 -11.18
N HIS A 171 -37.74 -1.70 -11.99
CA HIS A 171 -38.59 -0.51 -11.99
C HIS A 171 -39.20 -0.37 -13.38
N ASN A 172 -40.42 -0.84 -13.55
CA ASN A 172 -41.10 -0.88 -14.85
C ASN A 172 -42.53 -0.35 -14.75
N LEU A 173 -43.09 0.04 -15.90
CA LEU A 173 -44.52 0.34 -16.04
C LEU A 173 -45.38 -0.90 -15.71
N PRO A 174 -46.66 -0.72 -15.35
CA PRO A 174 -47.57 -1.83 -15.04
C PRO A 174 -47.68 -2.84 -16.18
N ARG A 175 -47.56 -4.13 -15.87
CA ARG A 175 -47.65 -5.26 -16.81
C ARG A 175 -48.35 -6.44 -16.16
N ASP A 176 -48.89 -7.33 -16.99
CA ASP A 176 -49.57 -8.55 -16.55
C ASP A 176 -48.61 -9.61 -15.99
N HIS A 177 -47.38 -9.63 -16.48
CA HIS A 177 -46.36 -10.57 -16.04
C HIS A 177 -44.95 -9.96 -16.16
N TYR A 178 -44.13 -10.21 -15.15
CA TYR A 178 -42.73 -9.81 -15.09
C TYR A 178 -41.86 -11.07 -15.04
N SER A 179 -40.81 -11.10 -15.85
CA SER A 179 -39.81 -12.17 -15.85
C SER A 179 -38.42 -11.56 -15.86
N ILE A 180 -37.55 -12.08 -14.99
CA ILE A 180 -36.15 -11.71 -14.93
C ILE A 180 -35.27 -12.94 -15.06
N ASN A 181 -34.12 -12.76 -15.70
CA ASN A 181 -33.08 -13.79 -15.78
C ASN A 181 -31.80 -13.25 -15.12
N ILE A 182 -31.17 -14.10 -14.32
CA ILE A 182 -29.88 -13.83 -13.70
C ILE A 182 -28.95 -14.98 -14.10
N THR A 183 -27.80 -14.67 -14.67
CA THR A 183 -26.83 -15.69 -15.11
C THR A 183 -25.45 -15.33 -14.59
N ALA A 184 -24.85 -16.20 -13.78
CA ALA A 184 -23.47 -16.13 -13.33
C ALA A 184 -22.58 -17.06 -14.16
N THR A 185 -21.27 -16.81 -14.16
CA THR A 185 -20.28 -17.59 -14.94
C THR A 185 -19.35 -18.46 -14.10
N LEU A 186 -19.23 -18.20 -12.78
CA LEU A 186 -18.35 -18.96 -11.86
C LEU A 186 -19.05 -19.48 -10.59
N GLY A 187 -20.26 -19.04 -10.29
CA GLY A 187 -21.00 -19.44 -9.09
C GLY A 187 -22.45 -19.77 -9.36
N THR A 188 -23.13 -20.25 -8.33
CA THR A 188 -24.55 -20.61 -8.38
C THR A 188 -25.40 -19.55 -7.71
N LEU A 189 -26.65 -19.45 -8.15
CA LEU A 189 -27.65 -18.52 -7.67
C LEU A 189 -28.67 -19.28 -6.82
N ASN A 190 -28.99 -18.75 -5.65
CA ASN A 190 -29.99 -19.31 -4.74
C ASN A 190 -30.85 -18.21 -4.14
N VAL A 191 -31.90 -18.56 -3.40
CA VAL A 191 -32.67 -17.60 -2.61
C VAL A 191 -32.58 -17.90 -1.11
N ALA A 192 -32.35 -16.87 -0.30
CA ALA A 192 -32.33 -16.98 1.16
C ALA A 192 -33.73 -17.04 1.77
N ALA A 193 -34.75 -16.60 1.03
CA ALA A 193 -36.15 -16.66 1.39
C ALA A 193 -37.02 -16.69 0.13
N GLU A 194 -38.22 -17.25 0.26
CA GLU A 194 -39.22 -17.36 -0.80
C GLU A 194 -40.40 -16.42 -0.52
N VAL A 195 -40.87 -15.73 -1.56
CA VAL A 195 -41.98 -14.77 -1.49
C VAL A 195 -43.19 -15.36 -2.20
N ASP A 196 -44.37 -15.22 -1.60
CA ASP A 196 -45.62 -15.70 -2.18
C ASP A 196 -45.89 -15.07 -3.56
N ALA A 197 -46.56 -15.83 -4.43
CA ALA A 197 -46.87 -15.43 -5.81
C ALA A 197 -45.64 -15.11 -6.69
N VAL A 198 -44.46 -15.64 -6.32
CA VAL A 198 -43.25 -15.59 -7.15
C VAL A 198 -42.83 -17.00 -7.54
N ARG A 199 -42.52 -17.18 -8.82
CA ARG A 199 -42.02 -18.45 -9.37
C ARG A 199 -40.52 -18.34 -9.61
N ILE A 200 -39.75 -19.29 -9.08
CA ILE A 200 -38.31 -19.39 -9.26
C ILE A 200 -37.98 -20.66 -10.05
N LYS A 201 -37.06 -20.56 -11.00
CA LYS A 201 -36.47 -21.69 -11.75
C LYS A 201 -34.95 -21.56 -11.75
N GLY A 202 -34.23 -22.69 -11.77
CA GLY A 202 -32.76 -22.69 -11.76
C GLY A 202 -32.14 -22.32 -10.40
N ASP A 203 -32.86 -22.59 -9.30
CA ASP A 203 -32.32 -22.43 -7.97
C ASP A 203 -31.22 -23.46 -7.68
N GLY A 204 -30.04 -22.99 -7.29
CA GLY A 204 -28.82 -23.78 -7.15
C GLY A 204 -28.03 -23.95 -8.45
N GLU A 205 -28.48 -23.36 -9.56
CA GLU A 205 -27.81 -23.38 -10.85
C GLU A 205 -27.10 -22.05 -11.13
N MET A 206 -26.34 -21.99 -12.22
CA MET A 206 -25.67 -20.75 -12.66
C MET A 206 -26.65 -19.78 -13.33
N HIS A 207 -27.79 -20.28 -13.80
CA HIS A 207 -28.85 -19.51 -14.44
C HIS A 207 -30.13 -19.63 -13.62
N MET A 208 -30.72 -18.49 -13.27
CA MET A 208 -31.96 -18.40 -12.50
C MET A 208 -32.96 -17.51 -13.22
N THR A 209 -34.21 -17.99 -13.31
CA THR A 209 -35.34 -17.19 -13.78
C THR A 209 -36.30 -16.96 -12.62
N ILE A 210 -36.70 -15.71 -12.40
CA ILE A 210 -37.71 -15.35 -11.40
C ILE A 210 -38.84 -14.62 -12.11
N SER A 211 -40.09 -15.02 -11.86
CA SER A 211 -41.24 -14.39 -12.49
C SER A 211 -42.44 -14.23 -11.54
N SER A 212 -43.23 -13.19 -11.75
CA SER A 212 -44.44 -12.89 -10.98
C SER A 212 -45.38 -11.97 -11.75
N SER A 213 -46.67 -12.00 -11.45
CA SER A 213 -47.63 -10.98 -11.90
C SER A 213 -47.61 -9.73 -11.00
N LEU A 214 -46.95 -9.79 -9.84
CA LEU A 214 -46.89 -8.71 -8.86
C LEU A 214 -45.46 -8.16 -8.78
N LEU A 215 -45.24 -6.97 -9.35
CA LEU A 215 -43.93 -6.29 -9.29
C LEU A 215 -43.39 -6.12 -7.86
N PRO A 216 -44.20 -5.74 -6.84
CA PRO A 216 -43.71 -5.65 -5.47
C PRO A 216 -43.19 -6.98 -4.92
N ASN A 217 -43.89 -8.09 -5.20
CA ASN A 217 -43.45 -9.42 -4.76
C ASN A 217 -42.17 -9.86 -5.49
N LEU A 218 -42.05 -9.55 -6.78
CA LEU A 218 -40.82 -9.80 -7.54
C LEU A 218 -39.63 -9.03 -6.95
N ASN A 219 -39.79 -7.74 -6.67
CA ASN A 219 -38.74 -6.90 -6.06
C ASN A 219 -38.42 -7.36 -4.64
N ARG A 220 -39.41 -7.82 -3.88
CA ARG A 220 -39.18 -8.45 -2.58
C ARG A 220 -38.36 -9.74 -2.73
N GLN A 221 -38.65 -10.57 -3.72
CA GLN A 221 -37.88 -11.80 -3.98
C GLN A 221 -36.43 -11.51 -4.36
N LEU A 222 -36.20 -10.45 -5.14
CA LEU A 222 -34.86 -10.01 -5.56
C LEU A 222 -33.95 -9.62 -4.39
N GLN A 223 -34.50 -9.11 -3.29
CA GLN A 223 -33.74 -8.80 -2.07
C GLN A 223 -33.13 -10.04 -1.41
N PHE A 224 -33.63 -11.23 -1.74
CA PHE A 224 -33.18 -12.50 -1.18
C PHE A 224 -32.33 -13.33 -2.14
N VAL A 225 -32.02 -12.83 -3.33
CA VAL A 225 -31.14 -13.53 -4.26
C VAL A 225 -29.72 -13.56 -3.69
N THR A 226 -29.14 -14.75 -3.69
CA THR A 226 -27.81 -15.04 -3.16
C THR A 226 -26.92 -15.58 -4.27
N TYR A 227 -25.64 -15.29 -4.13
CA TYR A 227 -24.57 -15.80 -4.97
C TYR A 227 -23.65 -16.67 -4.12
N THR A 228 -23.36 -17.88 -4.58
CA THR A 228 -22.37 -18.78 -3.98
C THR A 228 -21.26 -19.05 -4.97
N ASN A 229 -20.03 -18.67 -4.63
CA ASN A 229 -18.87 -19.07 -5.42
C ASN A 229 -18.62 -20.58 -5.23
N THR A 230 -18.49 -21.33 -6.32
CA THR A 230 -18.25 -22.80 -6.27
C THR A 230 -16.83 -23.18 -6.64
N LEU A 231 -16.07 -22.27 -7.28
CA LEU A 231 -14.68 -22.47 -7.65
C LEU A 231 -13.74 -21.67 -6.74
N PHE A 232 -12.86 -22.37 -6.03
CA PHE A 232 -11.80 -21.71 -5.29
C PHE A 232 -10.78 -21.09 -6.25
N ASN A 233 -10.80 -19.76 -6.36
CA ASN A 233 -9.73 -18.97 -6.92
C ASN A 233 -9.51 -17.75 -6.00
N PRO A 234 -8.31 -17.55 -5.45
CA PRO A 234 -8.06 -16.53 -4.44
C PRO A 234 -8.14 -15.08 -4.96
N SER A 235 -8.16 -14.88 -6.28
CA SER A 235 -8.32 -13.57 -6.91
C SER A 235 -8.89 -13.72 -8.33
N THR A 236 -10.22 -13.67 -8.44
CA THR A 236 -10.92 -13.66 -9.74
C THR A 236 -12.17 -12.78 -9.67
N VAL A 237 -12.87 -12.66 -10.78
CA VAL A 237 -14.15 -11.97 -10.91
C VAL A 237 -15.15 -12.91 -11.57
N ASP A 238 -16.36 -12.95 -11.03
CA ASP A 238 -17.52 -13.51 -11.74
C ASP A 238 -18.28 -12.37 -12.42
N THR A 239 -18.74 -12.64 -13.64
CA THR A 239 -19.59 -11.74 -14.41
C THR A 239 -21.03 -12.24 -14.30
N VAL A 240 -21.91 -11.39 -13.78
CA VAL A 240 -23.33 -11.68 -13.64
C VAL A 240 -24.12 -10.84 -14.62
N GLN A 241 -24.91 -11.51 -15.46
CA GLN A 241 -25.88 -10.91 -16.36
C GLN A 241 -27.23 -10.84 -15.66
N PHE A 242 -27.88 -9.69 -15.72
CA PHE A 242 -29.21 -9.45 -15.18
C PHE A 242 -30.10 -8.87 -16.29
N GLU A 243 -31.20 -9.55 -16.59
CA GLU A 243 -31.95 -9.34 -17.82
C GLU A 243 -33.46 -9.31 -17.56
N THR A 244 -34.16 -8.45 -18.31
CA THR A 244 -35.62 -8.46 -18.41
C THR A 244 -36.03 -7.86 -19.75
N GLU A 245 -36.93 -8.51 -20.51
CA GLU A 245 -37.67 -7.94 -21.66
C GLU A 245 -36.85 -6.97 -22.54
N GLY A 246 -35.77 -7.45 -23.15
CA GLY A 246 -34.90 -6.67 -24.06
C GLY A 246 -33.90 -5.71 -23.39
N HIS A 247 -33.89 -5.65 -22.06
CA HIS A 247 -32.92 -4.91 -21.27
C HIS A 247 -31.94 -5.89 -20.63
N GLN A 248 -30.66 -5.53 -20.67
CA GLN A 248 -29.57 -6.31 -20.11
C GLN A 248 -28.65 -5.40 -19.32
N ALA A 249 -28.28 -5.86 -18.14
CA ALA A 249 -27.26 -5.29 -17.29
C ALA A 249 -26.19 -6.35 -17.01
N VAL A 250 -24.95 -5.91 -16.86
CA VAL A 250 -23.84 -6.78 -16.51
C VAL A 250 -23.08 -6.14 -15.36
N PHE A 251 -22.83 -6.92 -14.31
CA PHE A 251 -22.01 -6.50 -13.20
C PHE A 251 -21.04 -7.60 -12.76
N SER A 252 -20.07 -7.22 -11.94
CA SER A 252 -19.02 -8.13 -11.49
C SER A 252 -19.09 -8.35 -9.98
N ILE A 253 -18.88 -9.60 -9.58
CA ILE A 253 -18.66 -10.00 -8.19
C ILE A 253 -17.18 -10.35 -8.04
N LYS A 254 -16.45 -9.59 -7.22
CA LYS A 254 -15.02 -9.85 -6.95
C LYS A 254 -14.89 -11.03 -5.99
N ILE A 255 -14.26 -12.11 -6.43
CA ILE A 255 -13.99 -13.28 -5.60
C ILE A 255 -12.55 -13.19 -5.12
N ARG A 256 -12.37 -12.85 -3.84
CA ARG A 256 -11.03 -12.69 -3.25
C ARG A 256 -11.03 -12.82 -1.73
N HIS A 257 -9.87 -13.15 -1.18
CA HIS A 257 -9.63 -12.94 0.24
C HIS A 257 -9.38 -11.46 0.52
N GLY A 258 -9.98 -10.92 1.59
CA GLY A 258 -9.56 -9.64 2.13
C GLY A 258 -8.14 -9.71 2.68
N VAL A 259 -7.42 -8.59 2.65
CA VAL A 259 -6.06 -8.50 3.20
C VAL A 259 -6.09 -8.76 4.72
N THR A 260 -5.34 -9.77 5.17
CA THR A 260 -5.18 -10.03 6.60
C THR A 260 -4.40 -8.87 7.25
N PRO A 261 -4.98 -8.16 8.23
CA PRO A 261 -4.36 -6.97 8.78
C PRO A 261 -3.11 -7.32 9.61
N LYS A 262 -1.99 -6.63 9.34
CA LYS A 262 -0.80 -6.60 10.20
C LYS A 262 -0.89 -5.39 11.11
N LEU A 263 -1.36 -5.60 12.34
CA LEU A 263 -1.55 -4.55 13.34
C LEU A 263 -0.33 -4.47 14.25
N TYR A 264 0.12 -3.24 14.54
CA TYR A 264 1.25 -2.99 15.42
C TYR A 264 0.77 -2.46 16.77
N ASN A 265 1.23 -3.08 17.85
CA ASN A 265 0.94 -2.61 19.20
C ASN A 265 2.01 -1.58 19.62
N THR A 266 1.67 -0.31 19.55
CA THR A 266 2.61 0.81 19.75
C THR A 266 2.62 1.37 21.18
N GLY A 267 1.95 0.68 22.11
CA GLY A 267 1.83 1.07 23.52
C GLY A 267 0.65 2.01 23.80
N SER A 268 0.57 2.49 25.05
CA SER A 268 -0.57 3.23 25.61
C SER A 268 -0.45 4.76 25.53
N LYS A 269 0.72 5.29 25.17
CA LYS A 269 0.97 6.75 25.18
C LYS A 269 0.38 7.45 23.95
N GLY A 270 -0.18 8.64 24.17
CA GLY A 270 -0.90 9.43 23.16
C GLY A 270 -0.02 10.16 22.14
N GLU A 271 1.26 10.38 22.43
CA GLU A 271 2.27 10.86 21.48
C GLU A 271 3.02 9.68 20.85
N TYR A 272 3.46 9.84 19.59
CA TYR A 272 4.22 8.79 18.88
C TYR A 272 5.51 8.48 19.63
N ASN A 273 5.56 7.32 20.30
CA ASN A 273 6.80 6.78 20.80
C ASN A 273 7.64 6.28 19.60
N VAL A 274 8.52 7.14 19.07
CA VAL A 274 9.37 6.85 17.91
C VAL A 274 10.13 5.54 18.10
N SER A 275 10.67 5.29 19.30
CA SER A 275 11.43 4.06 19.60
C SER A 275 10.59 2.78 19.51
N ALA A 276 9.27 2.86 19.66
CA ALA A 276 8.37 1.70 19.47
C ALA A 276 7.87 1.57 18.01
N LEU A 277 7.99 2.64 17.22
CA LEU A 277 7.44 2.74 15.87
C LEU A 277 8.49 2.55 14.78
N VAL A 278 9.72 2.96 15.03
CA VAL A 278 10.78 3.09 14.04
C VAL A 278 11.99 2.28 14.45
N THR A 279 12.50 1.50 13.51
CA THR A 279 13.85 0.92 13.55
C THR A 279 14.67 1.58 12.45
N ILE A 280 15.91 1.96 12.77
CA ILE A 280 16.84 2.50 11.78
C ILE A 280 17.62 1.33 11.19
N ALA A 281 17.56 1.16 9.88
CA ALA A 281 18.29 0.14 9.15
C ALA A 281 19.40 0.79 8.32
N THR A 282 20.59 0.23 8.40
CA THR A 282 21.73 0.67 7.59
C THR A 282 22.57 -0.52 7.13
N LYS A 283 23.42 -0.25 6.15
CA LYS A 283 24.37 -1.22 5.61
C LYS A 283 25.74 -0.57 5.55
N THR A 284 26.75 -1.26 6.07
CA THR A 284 28.14 -0.81 6.03
C THR A 284 29.03 -1.73 5.18
N PHE A 285 30.17 -1.20 4.76
CA PHE A 285 31.27 -1.95 4.13
C PHE A 285 32.57 -1.18 4.31
N LEU A 286 33.48 -1.69 5.13
CA LEU A 286 34.82 -1.13 5.40
C LEU A 286 34.84 0.29 6.00
N ARG A 287 33.70 0.91 6.36
CA ARG A 287 33.58 2.32 6.79
C ARG A 287 33.16 2.48 8.26
N TYR A 288 33.86 1.79 9.15
CA TYR A 288 33.51 1.74 10.58
C TYR A 288 33.57 3.09 11.30
N ASP A 289 34.45 4.00 10.88
CA ASP A 289 34.53 5.35 11.42
C ASP A 289 33.25 6.15 11.10
N LYS A 290 32.77 6.06 9.85
CA LYS A 290 31.52 6.70 9.42
C LYS A 290 30.31 6.09 10.10
N LEU A 291 30.28 4.76 10.19
CA LEU A 291 29.23 4.04 10.91
C LEU A 291 29.18 4.47 12.38
N GLN A 292 30.32 4.65 13.03
CA GLN A 292 30.37 5.13 14.42
C GLN A 292 29.83 6.57 14.53
N ASP A 293 30.21 7.48 13.63
CA ASP A 293 29.66 8.84 13.58
C ASP A 293 28.13 8.84 13.40
N LEU A 294 27.61 7.95 12.54
CA LEU A 294 26.17 7.74 12.37
C LEU A 294 25.53 7.28 13.69
N ILE A 295 26.06 6.24 14.33
CA ILE A 295 25.53 5.69 15.59
C ILE A 295 25.53 6.76 16.68
N ASP A 296 26.63 7.48 16.86
CA ASP A 296 26.78 8.52 17.89
C ASP A 296 25.79 9.66 17.67
N SER A 297 25.62 10.08 16.40
CA SER A 297 24.65 11.12 16.06
C SER A 297 23.21 10.65 16.24
N ILE A 298 22.87 9.41 15.90
CA ILE A 298 21.55 8.82 16.20
C ILE A 298 21.32 8.82 17.71
N ARG A 299 22.27 8.33 18.50
CA ARG A 299 22.13 8.21 19.96
C ARG A 299 21.97 9.56 20.65
N ARG A 300 22.51 10.64 20.08
CA ARG A 300 22.29 12.01 20.57
C ARG A 300 20.83 12.47 20.47
N TYR A 301 20.07 12.06 19.45
CA TYR A 301 18.70 12.51 19.23
C TYR A 301 17.63 11.45 19.52
N TYR A 302 17.97 10.18 19.32
CA TYR A 302 17.09 9.01 19.47
C TYR A 302 17.83 7.89 20.24
N PRO A 303 18.05 8.07 21.55
CA PRO A 303 18.93 7.19 22.34
C PRO A 303 18.44 5.73 22.44
N THR A 304 17.14 5.49 22.28
CA THR A 304 16.51 4.17 22.47
C THR A 304 15.93 3.55 21.21
N VAL A 305 16.12 4.17 20.04
CA VAL A 305 15.71 3.59 18.75
C VAL A 305 16.67 2.45 18.38
N THR A 306 16.11 1.30 18.01
CA THR A 306 16.90 0.16 17.52
C THR A 306 17.60 0.49 16.21
N ILE A 307 18.87 0.13 16.10
CA ILE A 307 19.69 0.25 14.89
C ILE A 307 20.05 -1.17 14.43
N VAL A 308 19.61 -1.53 13.22
CA VAL A 308 19.97 -2.78 12.55
C VAL A 308 21.05 -2.48 11.52
N ILE A 309 22.17 -3.18 11.60
CA ILE A 309 23.35 -2.98 10.76
C ILE A 309 23.63 -4.27 9.99
N ALA A 310 23.54 -4.22 8.67
CA ALA A 310 24.06 -5.28 7.80
C ALA A 310 25.50 -4.94 7.37
N ASP A 311 26.43 -5.88 7.55
CA ASP A 311 27.85 -5.68 7.27
C ASP A 311 28.40 -6.81 6.38
N ASP A 312 28.82 -6.45 5.17
CA ASP A 312 29.43 -7.38 4.20
C ASP A 312 30.95 -7.14 4.04
N SER A 313 31.61 -6.60 5.06
CA SER A 313 33.07 -6.43 5.09
C SER A 313 33.80 -7.78 5.17
N GLU A 314 35.01 -7.86 4.60
CA GLU A 314 35.81 -9.10 4.59
C GLU A 314 36.25 -9.52 5.99
N ASN A 315 36.70 -8.52 6.77
CA ASN A 315 37.17 -8.67 8.15
C ASN A 315 36.31 -7.79 9.05
N PRO A 316 35.09 -8.23 9.41
CA PRO A 316 34.15 -7.36 10.08
C PRO A 316 34.57 -7.02 11.52
N LYS A 317 34.41 -5.76 11.92
CA LYS A 317 34.60 -5.33 13.31
C LYS A 317 33.29 -5.46 14.06
N THR A 318 33.30 -6.10 15.22
CA THR A 318 32.10 -6.20 16.06
C THR A 318 31.66 -4.82 16.52
N ILE A 319 30.43 -4.44 16.18
CA ILE A 319 29.76 -3.25 16.70
C ILE A 319 28.76 -3.71 17.75
N SER A 320 28.88 -3.17 18.96
CA SER A 320 28.03 -3.54 20.09
C SER A 320 27.62 -2.30 20.87
N GLY A 321 26.46 -2.38 21.52
CA GLY A 321 25.89 -1.29 22.30
C GLY A 321 24.40 -1.48 22.53
N PRO A 322 23.79 -0.63 23.36
CA PRO A 322 22.35 -0.69 23.60
C PRO A 322 21.58 -0.45 22.30
N TYR A 323 20.55 -1.27 22.06
CA TYR A 323 19.68 -1.19 20.88
C TYR A 323 20.43 -1.26 19.54
N ILE A 324 21.53 -2.03 19.48
CA ILE A 324 22.26 -2.31 18.25
C ILE A 324 22.13 -3.79 17.94
N GLU A 325 21.73 -4.10 16.72
CA GLU A 325 21.74 -5.44 16.16
C GLU A 325 22.65 -5.45 14.93
N HIS A 326 23.76 -6.20 15.03
CA HIS A 326 24.79 -6.23 13.99
C HIS A 326 24.82 -7.61 13.33
N TYR A 327 24.55 -7.65 12.03
CA TYR A 327 24.46 -8.87 11.24
C TYR A 327 25.55 -8.91 10.18
N ILE A 328 26.35 -9.98 10.21
CA ILE A 328 27.44 -10.22 9.28
C ILE A 328 26.95 -10.99 8.06
N MET A 329 27.40 -10.55 6.88
CA MET A 329 27.11 -11.13 5.59
C MET A 329 28.37 -11.70 4.94
N PRO A 330 28.23 -12.60 3.94
CA PRO A 330 29.34 -12.97 3.08
C PRO A 330 30.00 -11.73 2.46
N PHE A 331 31.33 -11.74 2.37
CA PHE A 331 32.12 -10.63 1.88
C PHE A 331 31.61 -10.08 0.55
N GLY A 332 31.39 -8.76 0.51
CA GLY A 332 31.04 -8.03 -0.70
C GLY A 332 29.70 -8.44 -1.32
N LYS A 333 28.82 -9.14 -0.59
CA LYS A 333 27.53 -9.63 -1.08
C LYS A 333 26.69 -8.54 -1.75
N GLY A 334 26.81 -7.30 -1.30
CA GLY A 334 26.36 -6.14 -2.04
C GLY A 334 25.23 -5.35 -1.43
N TRP A 335 24.98 -4.21 -2.06
CA TRP A 335 24.14 -3.13 -1.56
C TRP A 335 22.71 -3.58 -1.27
N PHE A 336 21.98 -4.07 -2.29
CA PHE A 336 20.57 -4.48 -2.15
C PHE A 336 20.38 -5.76 -1.32
N ALA A 337 21.35 -6.69 -1.37
CA ALA A 337 21.33 -7.84 -0.48
C ALA A 337 21.41 -7.43 1.00
N GLY A 338 22.26 -6.45 1.34
CA GLY A 338 22.37 -5.93 2.70
C GLY A 338 21.14 -5.15 3.14
N ARG A 339 20.48 -4.42 2.24
CA ARG A 339 19.18 -3.78 2.53
C ARG A 339 18.13 -4.81 2.93
N ASN A 340 17.99 -5.89 2.15
CA ASN A 340 17.05 -6.97 2.47
C ASN A 340 17.36 -7.61 3.82
N LEU A 341 18.63 -7.89 4.12
CA LEU A 341 19.00 -8.45 5.41
C LEU A 341 18.58 -7.53 6.55
N ALA A 342 18.99 -6.26 6.51
CA ALA A 342 18.65 -5.32 7.59
C ALA A 342 17.12 -5.16 7.74
N VAL A 343 16.37 -4.97 6.65
CA VAL A 343 14.91 -4.82 6.70
C VAL A 343 14.19 -6.09 7.16
N SER A 344 14.74 -7.28 6.90
CA SER A 344 14.15 -8.54 7.36
C SER A 344 14.19 -8.72 8.88
N GLN A 345 15.08 -8.01 9.58
CA GLN A 345 15.19 -8.05 11.05
C GLN A 345 14.33 -6.98 11.73
N VAL A 346 13.77 -6.04 10.96
CA VAL A 346 12.92 -4.98 11.52
C VAL A 346 11.56 -5.54 11.94
N THR A 347 11.22 -5.33 13.21
CA THR A 347 9.94 -5.75 13.82
C THR A 347 8.97 -4.59 14.07
N THR A 348 9.44 -3.35 13.98
CA THR A 348 8.63 -2.15 14.17
C THR A 348 7.77 -1.82 12.95
N LYS A 349 6.73 -0.99 13.16
CA LYS A 349 5.78 -0.56 12.11
C LYS A 349 6.47 0.11 10.91
N TYR A 350 7.50 0.88 11.20
CA TYR A 350 8.27 1.61 10.21
C TYR A 350 9.76 1.27 10.28
N VAL A 351 10.39 1.29 9.11
CA VAL A 351 11.84 1.24 8.95
C VAL A 351 12.31 2.58 8.38
N LEU A 352 13.35 3.16 8.98
CA LEU A 352 14.08 4.29 8.40
C LEU A 352 15.34 3.73 7.72
N TRP A 353 15.46 3.91 6.42
CA TRP A 353 16.71 3.60 5.71
C TRP A 353 17.67 4.79 5.79
N VAL A 354 18.92 4.52 6.17
CA VAL A 354 20.02 5.50 6.18
C VAL A 354 21.30 4.88 5.61
N ASP A 355 22.09 5.67 4.88
CA ASP A 355 23.44 5.27 4.51
C ASP A 355 24.39 5.47 5.73
N ASP A 356 25.43 4.63 5.84
CA ASP A 356 26.34 4.56 7.00
C ASP A 356 27.26 5.79 7.16
N ASP A 357 27.14 6.79 6.28
CA ASP A 357 27.86 8.07 6.32
C ASP A 357 26.93 9.27 6.53
N PHE A 358 25.70 9.03 6.99
CA PHE A 358 24.79 10.09 7.42
C PHE A 358 25.03 10.53 8.85
N ILE A 359 24.67 11.79 9.15
CA ILE A 359 24.83 12.41 10.46
C ILE A 359 23.51 13.06 10.87
N PHE A 360 22.94 12.57 11.96
CA PHE A 360 21.70 13.10 12.52
C PHE A 360 21.95 14.47 13.15
N THR A 361 20.99 15.36 12.96
CA THR A 361 21.02 16.72 13.50
C THR A 361 19.68 17.08 14.13
N ALA A 362 19.58 18.29 14.69
CA ALA A 362 18.32 18.82 15.20
C ALA A 362 17.22 18.89 14.11
N ASN A 363 17.59 18.89 12.82
CA ASN A 363 16.66 18.91 11.69
C ASN A 363 16.20 17.50 11.25
N THR A 364 16.77 16.44 11.81
CA THR A 364 16.43 15.05 11.48
C THR A 364 15.24 14.59 12.36
N LYS A 365 14.05 15.16 12.10
CA LYS A 365 12.81 14.94 12.87
C LYS A 365 12.02 13.72 12.37
N LEU A 366 12.17 12.58 13.02
CA LEU A 366 11.48 11.33 12.64
C LEU A 366 9.97 11.42 12.94
N GLU A 367 9.58 12.18 13.96
CA GLU A 367 8.19 12.41 14.34
C GLU A 367 7.38 13.00 13.19
N LYS A 368 7.99 13.90 12.39
CA LYS A 368 7.35 14.50 11.22
C LYS A 368 7.07 13.46 10.14
N LEU A 369 8.04 12.58 9.85
CA LEU A 369 7.87 11.52 8.86
C LEU A 369 6.81 10.50 9.33
N VAL A 370 6.82 10.15 10.62
CA VAL A 370 5.79 9.29 11.22
C VAL A 370 4.41 9.92 11.09
N ASP A 371 4.27 11.21 11.40
CA ASP A 371 2.99 11.91 11.33
C ASP A 371 2.42 11.93 9.91
N VAL A 372 3.28 12.11 8.89
CA VAL A 372 2.88 11.98 7.48
C VAL A 372 2.34 10.58 7.18
N LEU A 373 3.05 9.51 7.56
CA LEU A 373 2.61 8.13 7.27
C LEU A 373 1.37 7.68 8.08
N GLU A 374 1.13 8.27 9.25
CA GLU A 374 -0.06 7.96 10.07
C GLU A 374 -1.32 8.72 9.61
N ARG A 375 -1.16 9.86 8.96
CA ARG A 375 -2.25 10.73 8.51
C ARG A 375 -2.58 10.63 7.02
N THR A 376 -1.73 9.98 6.23
CA THR A 376 -1.93 9.80 4.79
C THR A 376 -1.99 8.32 4.42
N THR A 377 -2.35 8.04 3.16
CA THR A 377 -2.26 6.71 2.56
C THR A 377 -0.87 6.36 2.03
N LEU A 378 0.15 7.18 2.30
CA LEU A 378 1.53 6.90 1.87
C LEU A 378 2.10 5.66 2.57
N ASP A 379 2.91 4.93 1.83
CA ASP A 379 3.69 3.78 2.31
C ASP A 379 5.12 4.18 2.66
N LEU A 380 5.65 5.24 2.03
CA LEU A 380 7.02 5.70 2.17
C LEU A 380 7.10 7.23 2.06
N VAL A 381 7.93 7.85 2.90
CA VAL A 381 8.23 9.28 2.85
C VAL A 381 9.75 9.52 2.97
N GLY A 382 10.32 10.16 1.95
CA GLY A 382 11.72 10.59 1.93
C GLY A 382 11.96 11.94 2.61
N GLY A 383 13.14 12.14 3.17
CA GLY A 383 13.62 13.44 3.61
C GLY A 383 14.57 14.09 2.59
N ALA A 384 15.40 15.01 3.08
CA ALA A 384 16.51 15.58 2.31
C ALA A 384 17.87 15.27 2.93
N VAL A 385 18.91 15.18 2.11
CA VAL A 385 20.29 14.99 2.53
C VAL A 385 21.08 16.26 2.25
N ARG A 386 21.74 16.80 3.27
CA ARG A 386 22.58 17.99 3.19
C ARG A 386 24.05 17.61 3.14
N GLU A 387 24.70 17.95 2.03
CA GLU A 387 26.15 17.79 1.86
C GLU A 387 26.92 18.82 2.70
N ALA A 388 28.20 18.54 2.97
CA ALA A 388 29.07 19.44 3.74
C ALA A 388 29.21 20.85 3.13
N THR A 389 28.94 21.01 1.84
CA THR A 389 28.90 22.29 1.13
C THR A 389 27.66 23.13 1.45
N GLY A 390 26.68 22.57 2.18
CA GLY A 390 25.37 23.17 2.44
C GLY A 390 24.30 22.86 1.38
N TYR A 391 24.69 22.27 0.25
CA TYR A 391 23.74 21.82 -0.77
C TYR A 391 22.82 20.73 -0.22
N THR A 392 21.51 20.89 -0.38
CA THR A 392 20.50 19.96 0.12
C THR A 392 19.77 19.31 -1.05
N ALA A 393 19.70 17.98 -1.06
CA ALA A 393 19.10 17.19 -2.12
C ALA A 393 17.99 16.28 -1.58
N THR A 394 16.87 16.22 -2.29
CA THR A 394 15.76 15.28 -2.00
C THR A 394 15.72 14.12 -3.01
N TYR A 395 16.37 14.27 -4.16
CA TYR A 395 16.40 13.31 -5.27
C TYR A 395 15.00 12.85 -5.74
N ARG A 396 14.00 13.75 -5.66
CA ARG A 396 12.63 13.47 -6.10
C ARG A 396 12.59 13.11 -7.59
N GLN A 397 11.95 11.97 -7.91
CA GLN A 397 11.75 11.50 -9.28
C GLN A 397 10.26 11.29 -9.57
N THR A 398 9.85 11.58 -10.79
CA THR A 398 8.63 11.07 -11.40
C THR A 398 9.00 9.98 -12.40
N ILE A 399 8.31 8.85 -12.34
CA ILE A 399 8.57 7.66 -13.16
C ILE A 399 7.27 7.32 -13.91
N SER A 400 7.36 7.15 -15.23
CA SER A 400 6.25 6.69 -16.05
C SER A 400 6.69 5.56 -16.97
N ILE A 401 5.76 4.64 -17.24
CA ILE A 401 5.95 3.52 -18.16
C ILE A 401 5.01 3.74 -19.35
N GLU A 402 5.57 3.77 -20.55
CA GLU A 402 4.83 3.77 -21.81
C GLU A 402 4.70 2.33 -22.30
N PRO A 403 3.48 1.79 -22.45
CA PRO A 403 3.28 0.43 -22.94
C PRO A 403 3.82 0.29 -24.38
N GLY A 404 4.60 -0.75 -24.63
CA GLY A 404 5.01 -1.13 -25.97
C GLY A 404 4.33 -2.40 -26.47
N GLU A 405 4.71 -2.83 -27.66
CA GLU A 405 4.20 -4.07 -28.28
C GLU A 405 5.06 -5.27 -27.86
N GLU A 406 5.46 -6.13 -28.80
CA GLU A 406 6.17 -7.39 -28.53
C GLU A 406 7.50 -7.19 -27.80
N ASP A 407 8.24 -6.13 -28.13
CA ASP A 407 9.60 -5.87 -27.65
C ASP A 407 9.70 -5.39 -26.18
N GLY A 408 8.60 -4.89 -25.60
CA GLY A 408 8.55 -4.44 -24.21
C GLY A 408 8.17 -2.97 -24.04
N ASP A 409 8.13 -2.51 -22.79
CA ASP A 409 7.68 -1.16 -22.42
C ASP A 409 8.83 -0.16 -22.35
N CYS A 410 8.52 1.12 -22.30
CA CYS A 410 9.47 2.21 -22.25
C CYS A 410 9.43 2.96 -20.92
N LEU A 411 10.56 3.01 -20.22
CA LEU A 411 10.69 3.63 -18.91
C LEU A 411 11.18 5.08 -19.03
N HIS A 412 10.43 6.02 -18.45
CA HIS A 412 10.81 7.44 -18.39
C HIS A 412 10.95 7.90 -16.95
N MET A 413 12.12 8.43 -16.61
CA MET A 413 12.40 8.99 -15.29
C MET A 413 12.71 10.49 -15.44
N ARG A 414 12.08 11.34 -14.63
CA ARG A 414 12.33 12.78 -14.65
C ARG A 414 12.49 13.30 -13.23
N ARG A 415 13.43 14.22 -13.02
CA ARG A 415 13.52 14.96 -11.75
C ARG A 415 12.27 15.79 -11.54
N GLY A 416 11.64 15.66 -10.38
CA GLY A 416 10.43 16.39 -10.06
C GLY A 416 9.52 15.64 -9.11
N PHE A 417 8.31 16.15 -8.97
CA PHE A 417 7.24 15.59 -8.14
C PHE A 417 5.89 15.91 -8.80
N HIS A 418 4.83 15.23 -8.35
CA HIS A 418 3.48 15.35 -8.91
C HIS A 418 2.67 16.46 -8.23
N HIS A 419 2.43 16.32 -6.92
CA HIS A 419 1.48 17.17 -6.18
C HIS A 419 2.00 17.51 -4.78
N VAL A 420 1.56 18.65 -4.23
CA VAL A 420 1.77 18.97 -2.81
C VAL A 420 0.74 18.22 -1.97
N ILE A 421 1.15 17.72 -0.80
CA ILE A 421 0.26 16.96 0.09
C ILE A 421 -0.52 17.93 0.98
N GLN A 422 -1.86 17.84 0.95
CA GLN A 422 -2.71 18.66 1.80
C GLN A 422 -2.41 18.45 3.29
N GLY A 423 -2.25 19.55 4.04
CA GLY A 423 -1.87 19.52 5.46
C GLY A 423 -0.37 19.36 5.72
N PHE A 424 0.44 19.07 4.69
CA PHE A 424 1.89 18.91 4.78
C PHE A 424 2.60 19.71 3.66
N PRO A 425 2.71 21.05 3.77
CA PRO A 425 3.12 21.92 2.66
C PRO A 425 4.57 21.70 2.18
N ASN A 426 5.45 21.16 3.04
CA ASN A 426 6.83 20.83 2.69
C ASN A 426 6.96 19.43 2.06
N CYS A 427 5.84 18.71 1.91
CA CYS A 427 5.80 17.33 1.44
C CYS A 427 5.04 17.21 0.13
N VAL A 428 5.59 16.39 -0.78
CA VAL A 428 5.05 16.19 -2.13
C VAL A 428 4.93 14.71 -2.46
N VAL A 429 4.03 14.37 -3.39
CA VAL A 429 3.91 13.04 -4.01
C VAL A 429 4.96 12.90 -5.11
N THR A 430 5.69 11.78 -5.11
CA THR A 430 6.78 11.50 -6.05
C THR A 430 6.90 9.98 -6.22
N ASP A 431 7.62 9.49 -7.21
CA ASP A 431 7.79 8.04 -7.44
C ASP A 431 9.11 7.50 -6.88
N GLY A 432 10.09 8.37 -6.64
CA GLY A 432 11.38 7.99 -6.06
C GLY A 432 11.98 9.10 -5.22
N VAL A 433 12.75 8.72 -4.20
CA VAL A 433 13.38 9.64 -3.24
C VAL A 433 14.83 9.28 -3.00
N ILE A 434 15.58 10.18 -2.36
CA ILE A 434 16.95 9.93 -1.91
C ILE A 434 16.99 8.79 -0.87
N ASN A 435 18.17 8.18 -0.67
CA ASN A 435 18.44 7.10 0.30
C ASN A 435 18.30 7.51 1.79
N PHE A 436 17.40 8.42 2.10
CA PHE A 436 16.96 8.80 3.44
C PHE A 436 15.43 8.82 3.44
N PHE A 437 14.82 7.70 3.85
CA PHE A 437 13.35 7.57 3.84
C PHE A 437 12.85 6.70 4.98
N LEU A 438 11.67 7.07 5.49
CA LEU A 438 10.87 6.26 6.42
C LEU A 438 9.80 5.53 5.63
N ALA A 439 9.62 4.24 5.86
CA ALA A 439 8.63 3.44 5.14
C ALA A 439 7.96 2.42 6.04
N ARG A 440 6.75 2.00 5.67
CA ARG A 440 6.06 0.86 6.26
C ARG A 440 6.90 -0.39 6.04
N THR A 441 7.26 -1.08 7.13
CA THR A 441 8.19 -2.21 7.08
C THR A 441 7.67 -3.32 6.16
N ASP A 442 6.39 -3.64 6.25
CA ASP A 442 5.75 -4.69 5.44
C ASP A 442 5.73 -4.35 3.94
N LYS A 443 5.62 -3.07 3.58
CA LYS A 443 5.65 -2.60 2.19
C LYS A 443 7.03 -2.66 1.57
N VAL A 444 8.06 -2.29 2.31
CA VAL A 444 9.46 -2.45 1.85
C VAL A 444 9.80 -3.92 1.68
N GLN A 445 9.35 -4.78 2.61
CA GLN A 445 9.53 -6.23 2.51
C GLN A 445 8.75 -6.84 1.33
N GLN A 446 7.56 -6.32 1.02
CA GLN A 446 6.74 -6.79 -0.10
C GLN A 446 7.42 -6.52 -1.45
N VAL A 447 7.99 -5.33 -1.64
CA VAL A 447 8.70 -4.98 -2.89
C VAL A 447 10.06 -5.67 -2.95
N GLY A 448 10.83 -5.59 -1.85
CA GLY A 448 12.17 -6.15 -1.76
C GLY A 448 13.20 -5.40 -2.62
N PHE A 449 14.48 -5.63 -2.33
CA PHE A 449 15.59 -5.08 -3.10
C PHE A 449 16.24 -6.20 -3.93
N ASP A 450 16.33 -6.10 -5.26
CA ASP A 450 16.93 -7.16 -6.09
C ASP A 450 18.42 -7.38 -5.76
N PRO A 451 18.81 -8.50 -5.11
CA PRO A 451 20.17 -8.70 -4.62
C PRO A 451 21.21 -8.84 -5.75
N ARG A 452 20.78 -9.02 -7.01
CA ARG A 452 21.67 -9.02 -8.18
C ARG A 452 22.28 -7.64 -8.43
N LEU A 453 21.66 -6.57 -7.91
CA LEU A 453 22.17 -5.21 -7.98
C LEU A 453 23.14 -4.92 -6.82
N ALA A 454 24.35 -5.50 -6.92
CA ALA A 454 25.31 -5.48 -5.82
C ALA A 454 26.04 -4.14 -5.59
N ARG A 455 26.12 -3.26 -6.60
CA ARG A 455 26.98 -2.06 -6.59
C ARG A 455 26.30 -0.78 -7.08
N VAL A 456 25.46 -0.88 -8.12
CA VAL A 456 24.80 0.27 -8.74
C VAL A 456 23.30 0.02 -8.73
N ALA A 457 22.60 0.64 -7.77
CA ALA A 457 21.16 0.75 -7.77
C ALA A 457 20.67 1.84 -6.81
N HIS A 458 19.52 2.40 -7.13
CA HIS A 458 18.77 3.35 -6.30
C HIS A 458 17.30 3.34 -6.70
N LEU A 459 17.00 3.72 -7.95
CA LEU A 459 15.63 3.84 -8.47
C LEU A 459 15.00 2.49 -8.78
N GLU A 460 15.78 1.44 -8.91
CA GLU A 460 15.31 0.09 -9.25
C GLU A 460 14.33 -0.45 -8.19
N PHE A 461 14.51 -0.12 -6.90
CA PHE A 461 13.54 -0.42 -5.85
C PHE A 461 12.19 0.26 -6.09
N PHE A 462 12.23 1.54 -6.50
CA PHE A 462 11.03 2.32 -6.75
C PHE A 462 10.32 1.89 -8.04
N ILE A 463 11.09 1.52 -9.07
CA ILE A 463 10.58 0.93 -10.31
C ILE A 463 9.84 -0.39 -10.02
N ASP A 464 10.45 -1.29 -9.24
CA ASP A 464 9.81 -2.54 -8.82
C ASP A 464 8.60 -2.31 -7.90
N GLY A 465 8.55 -1.17 -7.22
CA GLY A 465 7.45 -0.76 -6.34
C GLY A 465 6.29 -0.04 -7.04
N LEU A 466 6.40 0.28 -8.34
CA LEU A 466 5.32 0.95 -9.07
C LEU A 466 4.01 0.15 -9.01
N GLY A 467 2.91 0.83 -8.73
CA GLY A 467 1.58 0.22 -8.53
C GLY A 467 1.38 -0.45 -7.15
N SER A 468 2.42 -0.57 -6.33
CA SER A 468 2.33 -1.17 -4.97
C SER A 468 2.71 -0.22 -3.83
N LEU A 469 3.58 0.76 -4.11
CA LEU A 469 4.02 1.79 -3.17
C LEU A 469 3.41 3.15 -3.51
N HIS A 470 2.85 3.81 -2.50
CA HIS A 470 2.60 5.25 -2.53
C HIS A 470 3.75 6.00 -1.84
N VAL A 471 4.44 6.86 -2.60
CA VAL A 471 5.68 7.51 -2.18
C VAL A 471 5.50 9.03 -2.07
N GLY A 472 6.05 9.61 -1.00
CA GLY A 472 6.14 11.04 -0.79
C GLY A 472 7.56 11.50 -0.40
N SER A 473 7.78 12.81 -0.37
CA SER A 473 9.06 13.41 0.03
C SER A 473 8.86 14.75 0.70
N CYS A 474 9.44 14.93 1.89
CA CYS A 474 9.48 16.19 2.63
C CYS A 474 10.87 16.83 2.55
N ASP A 475 10.97 18.14 2.28
CA ASP A 475 12.27 18.85 2.21
C ASP A 475 12.71 19.50 3.54
N ASP A 476 11.86 19.47 4.56
CA ASP A 476 12.11 20.08 5.87
C ASP A 476 12.56 19.08 6.95
N VAL A 477 12.69 17.80 6.61
CA VAL A 477 13.34 16.76 7.43
C VAL A 477 14.67 16.41 6.80
N ILE A 478 15.75 16.82 7.45
CA ILE A 478 17.07 16.88 6.82
C ILE A 478 18.08 16.09 7.64
N VAL A 479 18.83 15.21 6.97
CA VAL A 479 20.00 14.53 7.52
C VAL A 479 21.26 15.09 6.85
N ASN A 480 22.35 15.20 7.60
CA ASN A 480 23.62 15.63 7.01
C ASN A 480 24.37 14.43 6.42
N HIS A 481 25.23 14.70 5.45
CA HIS A 481 26.16 13.73 4.88
C HIS A 481 27.57 14.02 5.38
N ALA A 482 28.32 12.98 5.78
CA ALA A 482 29.74 13.11 6.09
C ALA A 482 30.49 13.66 4.87
N SER A 483 31.45 14.57 5.10
CA SER A 483 32.13 15.26 4.01
C SER A 483 32.84 14.29 3.06
N LYS A 484 32.49 14.36 1.78
CA LYS A 484 33.21 13.68 0.68
C LYS A 484 34.36 14.52 0.14
N ILE A 485 34.55 15.75 0.64
CA ILE A 485 35.55 16.69 0.15
C ILE A 485 36.94 16.20 0.57
N LYS A 486 37.77 15.85 -0.42
CA LYS A 486 39.16 15.47 -0.20
C LYS A 486 40.00 16.75 -0.09
N LEU A 487 40.45 17.07 1.12
CA LEU A 487 41.39 18.16 1.33
C LEU A 487 42.82 17.68 1.01
N PRO A 488 43.66 18.47 0.30
CA PRO A 488 45.01 18.04 -0.12
C PRO A 488 45.93 17.61 1.03
N TRP A 489 45.68 18.12 2.24
CA TRP A 489 46.48 17.86 3.44
C TRP A 489 45.94 16.74 4.34
N VAL A 490 44.82 16.09 3.98
CA VAL A 490 44.26 14.95 4.73
C VAL A 490 44.55 13.67 3.94
N SER A 491 45.41 12.80 4.48
CA SER A 491 45.67 11.49 3.89
C SER A 491 44.42 10.60 3.98
N GLN A 492 44.05 9.96 2.86
CA GLN A 492 42.96 8.98 2.86
C GLN A 492 43.41 7.71 3.59
N SER A 493 42.54 7.16 4.44
CA SER A 493 42.79 5.87 5.08
C SER A 493 42.87 4.74 4.03
N GLU A 494 43.60 3.66 4.34
CA GLU A 494 43.67 2.50 3.44
C GLU A 494 42.29 1.83 3.24
N SER A 495 41.43 1.89 4.26
CA SER A 495 40.02 1.48 4.16
C SER A 495 39.25 2.34 3.15
N ASP A 496 39.41 3.66 3.15
CA ASP A 496 38.75 4.55 2.18
C ASP A 496 39.21 4.27 0.74
N LYS A 497 40.51 4.04 0.56
CA LYS A 497 41.08 3.67 -0.74
C LYS A 497 40.52 2.35 -1.24
N THR A 498 40.39 1.36 -0.35
CA THR A 498 39.82 0.05 -0.69
C THR A 498 38.34 0.17 -1.01
N TYR A 499 37.56 0.84 -0.15
CA TYR A 499 36.14 1.12 -0.36
C TYR A 499 35.88 1.80 -1.72
N ALA A 500 36.68 2.81 -2.08
CA ALA A 500 36.52 3.55 -3.34
C ALA A 500 36.57 2.64 -4.58
N LYS A 501 37.38 1.57 -4.56
CA LYS A 501 37.46 0.58 -5.66
C LYS A 501 36.15 -0.17 -5.87
N PHE A 502 35.40 -0.42 -4.79
CA PHE A 502 34.09 -1.09 -4.86
C PHE A 502 32.95 -0.10 -5.17
N ARG A 503 33.04 1.13 -4.66
CA ARG A 503 32.02 2.17 -4.85
C ARG A 503 31.98 2.69 -6.28
N TYR A 504 33.15 2.85 -6.89
CA TYR A 504 33.35 3.32 -8.25
C TYR A 504 34.01 2.19 -9.04
N PRO A 505 33.22 1.17 -9.45
CA PRO A 505 33.77 0.07 -10.22
C PRO A 505 34.38 0.59 -11.54
N SER A 506 35.36 -0.13 -12.07
CA SER A 506 36.00 0.23 -13.35
C SER A 506 34.97 0.32 -14.47
N ALA A 507 35.29 1.06 -15.53
CA ALA A 507 34.44 1.14 -16.72
C ALA A 507 34.17 -0.24 -17.38
N SER A 508 35.02 -1.22 -17.11
CA SER A 508 34.89 -2.62 -17.54
C SER A 508 33.98 -3.48 -16.64
N SER A 509 33.37 -2.92 -15.60
CA SER A 509 32.50 -3.66 -14.69
C SER A 509 31.14 -3.95 -15.32
N ASP A 510 30.70 -5.19 -15.22
CA ASP A 510 29.39 -5.63 -15.70
C ASP A 510 28.21 -5.03 -14.90
N ALA A 511 28.43 -4.23 -13.84
CA ALA A 511 27.34 -3.73 -12.99
C ALA A 511 26.25 -2.97 -13.78
N THR A 512 26.63 -2.12 -14.73
CA THR A 512 25.68 -1.41 -15.59
C THR A 512 25.00 -2.36 -16.57
N HIS A 513 25.74 -3.32 -17.13
CA HIS A 513 25.19 -4.34 -18.03
C HIS A 513 24.17 -5.23 -17.30
N THR A 514 24.49 -5.71 -16.10
CA THR A 514 23.58 -6.44 -15.21
C THR A 514 22.34 -5.61 -14.94
N LYS A 515 22.49 -4.35 -14.54
CA LYS A 515 21.36 -3.46 -14.27
C LYS A 515 20.43 -3.33 -15.48
N ASN A 516 20.98 -3.06 -16.66
CA ASN A 516 20.19 -2.91 -17.88
C ASN A 516 19.56 -4.24 -18.32
N GLY A 517 20.28 -5.36 -18.21
CA GLY A 517 19.76 -6.69 -18.50
C GLY A 517 18.61 -7.09 -17.56
N LEU A 518 18.65 -6.66 -16.30
CA LEU A 518 17.54 -6.82 -15.37
C LEU A 518 16.34 -5.99 -15.78
N LEU A 519 16.51 -4.69 -16.07
CA LEU A 519 15.41 -3.85 -16.55
C LEU A 519 14.79 -4.43 -17.83
N TYR A 520 15.63 -4.91 -18.75
CA TYR A 520 15.18 -5.52 -20.00
C TYR A 520 14.37 -6.80 -19.76
N PHE A 521 14.92 -7.76 -19.02
CA PHE A 521 14.30 -9.07 -18.88
C PHE A 521 13.26 -9.12 -17.75
N LYS A 522 13.62 -8.66 -16.55
CA LYS A 522 12.76 -8.75 -15.35
C LYS A 522 11.54 -7.85 -15.47
N ASN A 523 11.74 -6.61 -15.92
CA ASN A 523 10.69 -5.61 -16.00
C ASN A 523 10.11 -5.45 -17.41
N ARG A 524 10.56 -6.26 -18.38
CA ARG A 524 10.13 -6.22 -19.78
C ARG A 524 10.27 -4.83 -20.42
N PHE A 525 11.36 -4.11 -20.13
CA PHE A 525 11.60 -2.78 -20.72
C PHE A 525 12.50 -2.85 -21.95
N GLN A 526 12.09 -2.24 -23.06
CA GLN A 526 12.95 -2.07 -24.23
C GLN A 526 13.74 -0.76 -24.23
N CYS A 527 13.27 0.27 -23.52
CA CYS A 527 13.91 1.58 -23.53
C CYS A 527 13.90 2.29 -22.16
N LEU A 528 14.88 3.17 -21.96
CA LEU A 528 15.03 3.99 -20.75
C LEU A 528 15.44 5.42 -21.11
N THR A 529 14.70 6.42 -20.61
CA THR A 529 15.07 7.84 -20.73
C THR A 529 15.13 8.51 -19.35
N HIS A 530 16.15 9.34 -19.10
CA HIS A 530 16.35 10.03 -17.80
C HIS A 530 16.99 11.41 -17.95
N ASN A 531 16.85 12.30 -16.94
CA ASN A 531 17.47 13.65 -16.92
C ASN A 531 18.21 14.01 -15.61
#